data_AF-D1AXM2-F1
#
_entry.id   AF-D1AXM2-F1
#
_cell.length_a   1.000
_cell.length_b   1.000
_cell.length_c   1.000
_cell.angle_alpha   90.00
_cell.angle_beta   90.00
_cell.angle_gamma   90.00
#
_symmetry.space_group_name_H-M   'P 1'
#
loop_
_entity.id
_entity.type
_entity.pdbx_description
1 polymer ?
#
loop_
_entity_poly.entity_id
_entity_poly.type
_entity_poly.pdbx_seq_one_letter_code
_entity_poly.pdbx_strand_id
1 'polypeptide(L)'
;MSVQSIDRAMQLLEILSQGTNFALSDLCKKSKLNKTTAFRILHSLKENGYVKQNKKGLYSLTFKMFRVGNRIIQNIDFTQPAKSYITKLAFETNQTIHLVIRDGSQILYIDKFSPENSSNNMEWSKIGRRAPMHCTSAGKAILAYCSEEDINNIWNQTEKIKYTARTIVNLDVLMDNLKLVKKNGYSVEYEEYELGLYCIGCPIFNSKSEVCGALSISIPLSEKEQTKTFFVEKIKDCSVKISKKLGYEGY
;
A
#
# COMPACT_ATOMS: atom_id res chain seq x y z
N MET A 1 -14.88 -23.39 -12.20
CA MET A 1 -15.09 -22.89 -13.58
C MET A 1 -15.29 -21.39 -13.50
N SER A 2 -14.51 -20.59 -14.24
CA SER A 2 -14.72 -19.13 -14.28
C SER A 2 -15.79 -18.76 -15.32
N VAL A 3 -16.50 -17.67 -15.08
CA VAL A 3 -17.51 -17.15 -16.02
C VAL A 3 -16.80 -16.19 -16.96
N GLN A 4 -16.53 -16.64 -18.18
CA GLN A 4 -15.68 -15.94 -19.15
C GLN A 4 -16.08 -14.48 -19.43
N SER A 5 -17.37 -14.15 -19.37
CA SER A 5 -17.84 -12.77 -19.55
C SER A 5 -17.40 -11.84 -18.42
N ILE A 6 -17.32 -12.35 -17.17
CA ILE A 6 -16.84 -11.60 -16.01
C ILE A 6 -15.34 -11.35 -16.15
N ASP A 7 -14.56 -12.39 -16.46
CA ASP A 7 -13.10 -12.27 -16.61
C ASP A 7 -12.73 -11.20 -17.66
N ARG A 8 -13.44 -11.21 -18.80
CA ARG A 8 -13.24 -10.23 -19.87
C ARG A 8 -13.67 -8.82 -19.47
N ALA A 9 -14.74 -8.69 -18.68
CA ALA A 9 -15.17 -7.39 -18.17
C ALA A 9 -14.13 -6.81 -17.20
N MET A 10 -13.60 -7.63 -16.29
CA MET A 10 -12.53 -7.23 -15.36
C MET A 10 -11.26 -6.83 -16.13
N GLN A 11 -10.85 -7.62 -17.12
CA GLN A 11 -9.70 -7.30 -17.97
C GLN A 11 -9.86 -5.95 -18.69
N LEU A 12 -11.06 -5.65 -19.23
CA LEU A 12 -11.31 -4.36 -19.88
C LEU A 12 -11.26 -3.19 -18.90
N LEU A 13 -11.76 -3.37 -17.67
CA LEU A 13 -11.64 -2.35 -16.61
C LEU A 13 -10.17 -2.09 -16.24
N GLU A 14 -9.36 -3.13 -16.12
CA GLU A 14 -7.92 -3.01 -15.87
C GLU A 14 -7.19 -2.29 -17.00
N ILE A 15 -7.50 -2.62 -18.27
CA ILE A 15 -6.93 -1.92 -19.43
C ILE A 15 -7.32 -0.44 -19.41
N LEU A 16 -8.60 -0.14 -19.16
CA LEU A 16 -9.08 1.24 -19.07
C LEU A 16 -8.42 2.03 -17.94
N SER A 17 -7.97 1.36 -16.87
CA SER A 17 -7.28 2.02 -15.75
C SER A 17 -5.87 2.53 -16.11
N GLN A 18 -5.28 2.05 -17.22
CA GLN A 18 -3.93 2.42 -17.68
C GLN A 18 -3.87 3.77 -18.40
N GLY A 19 -5.00 4.46 -18.57
CA GLY A 19 -5.06 5.72 -19.31
C GLY A 19 -6.38 6.45 -19.11
N THR A 20 -6.52 7.61 -19.76
CA THR A 20 -7.69 8.47 -19.54
C THR A 20 -8.81 8.22 -20.54
N ASN A 21 -8.50 7.83 -21.78
CA ASN A 21 -9.49 7.58 -22.84
C ASN A 21 -8.96 6.53 -23.83
N PHE A 22 -9.81 5.59 -24.23
CA PHE A 22 -9.45 4.55 -25.21
C PHE A 22 -10.50 4.42 -26.32
N ALA A 23 -10.07 4.23 -27.57
CA ALA A 23 -10.97 3.82 -28.63
C ALA A 23 -11.31 2.33 -28.52
N LEU A 24 -12.47 1.91 -29.05
CA LEU A 24 -12.88 0.50 -29.05
C LEU A 24 -11.84 -0.40 -29.72
N SER A 25 -11.20 0.07 -30.80
CA SER A 25 -10.15 -0.66 -31.51
C SER A 25 -8.94 -0.95 -30.61
N ASP A 26 -8.54 -0.01 -29.77
CA ASP A 26 -7.38 -0.15 -28.89
C ASP A 26 -7.69 -1.14 -27.76
N LEU A 27 -8.92 -1.06 -27.23
CA LEU A 27 -9.41 -2.02 -26.23
C LEU A 27 -9.46 -3.44 -26.81
N CYS A 28 -9.95 -3.62 -28.05
CA CYS A 28 -9.95 -4.92 -28.72
C CYS A 28 -8.53 -5.48 -28.87
N LYS A 29 -7.58 -4.64 -29.32
CA LYS A 29 -6.17 -5.04 -29.48
C LYS A 29 -5.55 -5.47 -28.15
N LYS A 30 -5.71 -4.66 -27.10
CA LYS A 30 -5.12 -4.92 -25.77
C LYS A 30 -5.76 -6.13 -25.06
N SER A 31 -7.08 -6.28 -25.16
CA SER A 31 -7.81 -7.39 -24.54
C SER A 31 -7.80 -8.68 -25.36
N LYS A 32 -7.38 -8.61 -26.64
CA LYS A 32 -7.50 -9.70 -27.63
C LYS A 32 -8.95 -10.16 -27.85
N LEU A 33 -9.92 -9.26 -27.67
CA LEU A 33 -11.33 -9.52 -27.91
C LEU A 33 -11.77 -9.02 -29.29
N ASN A 34 -12.72 -9.72 -29.92
CA ASN A 34 -13.36 -9.20 -31.13
C ASN A 34 -14.25 -7.99 -30.81
N LYS A 35 -14.49 -7.16 -31.83
CA LYS A 35 -15.22 -5.89 -31.72
C LYS A 35 -16.61 -6.05 -31.10
N THR A 36 -17.36 -7.06 -31.53
CA THR A 36 -18.72 -7.32 -31.04
C THR A 36 -18.74 -7.67 -29.55
N THR A 37 -17.79 -8.50 -29.11
CA THR A 37 -17.67 -8.92 -27.70
C THR A 37 -17.26 -7.76 -26.81
N ALA A 38 -16.21 -7.03 -27.19
CA ALA A 38 -15.76 -5.86 -26.43
C ALA A 38 -16.86 -4.80 -26.34
N PHE A 39 -17.58 -4.53 -27.44
CA PHE A 39 -18.69 -3.57 -27.46
C PHE A 39 -19.81 -3.98 -26.50
N ARG A 40 -20.27 -5.23 -26.52
CA ARG A 40 -21.34 -5.71 -25.62
C ARG A 40 -20.95 -5.59 -24.14
N ILE A 41 -19.70 -5.94 -23.82
CA ILE A 41 -19.18 -5.83 -22.44
C ILE A 41 -19.08 -4.36 -22.02
N LEU A 42 -18.49 -3.50 -22.85
CA LEU A 42 -18.38 -2.06 -22.56
C LEU A 42 -19.75 -1.39 -22.43
N HIS A 43 -20.72 -1.80 -23.24
CA HIS A 43 -22.11 -1.35 -23.12
C HIS A 43 -22.68 -1.75 -21.75
N SER A 44 -22.55 -3.01 -21.35
CA SER A 44 -23.01 -3.47 -20.03
C SER A 44 -22.30 -2.73 -18.87
N LEU A 45 -20.98 -2.52 -18.96
CA LEU A 45 -20.22 -1.75 -17.99
C LEU A 45 -20.65 -0.28 -17.92
N LYS A 46 -21.07 0.30 -19.06
CA LYS A 46 -21.61 1.65 -19.15
C LYS A 46 -22.99 1.76 -18.53
N GLU A 47 -23.90 0.83 -18.83
CA GLU A 47 -25.23 0.75 -18.19
C GLU A 47 -25.12 0.58 -16.67
N ASN A 48 -24.13 -0.20 -16.23
CA ASN A 48 -23.81 -0.35 -14.80
C ASN A 48 -22.98 0.82 -14.24
N GLY A 49 -22.69 1.86 -15.03
CA GLY A 49 -22.04 3.09 -14.58
C GLY A 49 -20.57 2.96 -14.18
N TYR A 50 -19.88 1.86 -14.53
CA TYR A 50 -18.43 1.69 -14.30
C TYR A 50 -17.58 2.35 -15.40
N VAL A 51 -18.14 2.44 -16.60
CA VAL A 51 -17.50 3.03 -17.77
C VAL A 51 -18.37 4.16 -18.30
N LYS A 52 -17.74 5.20 -18.85
CA LYS A 52 -18.42 6.24 -19.63
C LYS A 52 -17.82 6.30 -21.03
N GLN A 53 -18.60 6.80 -21.97
CA GLN A 53 -18.16 7.05 -23.33
C GLN A 53 -18.37 8.54 -23.64
N ASN A 54 -17.32 9.22 -24.09
CA ASN A 54 -17.42 10.63 -24.44
C ASN A 54 -18.04 10.83 -25.85
N LYS A 55 -18.28 12.09 -26.26
CA LYS A 55 -18.85 12.43 -27.58
C LYS A 55 -18.03 11.92 -28.77
N LYS A 56 -16.73 11.69 -28.60
CA LYS A 56 -15.82 11.14 -29.62
C LYS A 56 -15.83 9.60 -29.66
N GLY A 57 -16.70 8.95 -28.88
CA GLY A 57 -16.78 7.50 -28.82
C GLY A 57 -15.69 6.83 -27.99
N LEU A 58 -14.87 7.60 -27.26
CA LEU A 58 -13.79 7.05 -26.43
C LEU A 58 -14.30 6.66 -25.05
N TYR A 59 -13.85 5.50 -24.56
CA TYR A 59 -14.23 4.92 -23.28
C TYR A 59 -13.25 5.31 -22.18
N SER A 60 -13.77 5.52 -20.97
CA SER A 60 -12.99 5.79 -19.77
C SER A 60 -13.71 5.28 -18.52
N LEU A 61 -12.96 5.03 -17.44
CA LEU A 61 -13.55 4.66 -16.15
C LEU A 61 -14.34 5.83 -15.56
N THR A 62 -15.36 5.50 -14.77
CA THR A 62 -16.01 6.44 -13.86
C THR A 62 -15.44 6.28 -12.44
N PHE A 63 -15.81 7.19 -11.53
CA PHE A 63 -15.48 7.06 -10.11
C PHE A 63 -16.27 5.95 -9.38
N LYS A 64 -17.15 5.20 -10.05
CA LYS A 64 -17.94 4.15 -9.39
C LYS A 64 -17.06 3.08 -8.77
N MET A 65 -15.98 2.67 -9.45
CA MET A 65 -15.05 1.67 -8.91
C MET A 65 -14.38 2.17 -7.63
N PHE A 66 -13.92 3.41 -7.62
CA PHE A 66 -13.37 4.05 -6.42
C PHE A 66 -14.39 4.07 -5.28
N ARG A 67 -15.65 4.47 -5.55
CA ARG A 67 -16.70 4.48 -4.52
C ARG A 67 -16.98 3.10 -3.93
N VAL A 68 -16.92 2.04 -4.73
CA VAL A 68 -17.12 0.66 -4.26
C VAL A 68 -15.95 0.24 -3.37
N GLY A 69 -14.71 0.43 -3.82
CA GLY A 69 -13.51 0.06 -3.04
C GLY A 69 -13.34 0.89 -1.77
N ASN A 70 -13.60 2.20 -1.83
CA ASN A 70 -13.42 3.12 -0.71
C ASN A 70 -14.33 2.80 0.48
N ARG A 71 -15.47 2.12 0.27
CA ARG A 71 -16.33 1.63 1.36
C ARG A 71 -15.63 0.62 2.26
N ILE A 72 -14.75 -0.22 1.68
CA ILE A 72 -13.96 -1.18 2.45
C ILE A 72 -13.00 -0.43 3.38
N ILE A 73 -12.32 0.60 2.84
CA ILE A 73 -11.39 1.43 3.60
C ILE A 73 -12.09 2.23 4.70
N GLN A 74 -13.29 2.76 4.43
CA GLN A 74 -14.09 3.48 5.43
C GLN A 74 -14.54 2.61 6.61
N ASN A 75 -14.61 1.28 6.42
CA ASN A 75 -14.91 0.34 7.50
C ASN A 75 -13.65 -0.03 8.32
N ILE A 76 -12.48 0.50 7.99
CA ILE A 76 -11.26 0.32 8.78
C ILE A 76 -11.23 1.42 9.85
N ASP A 77 -11.42 0.99 11.10
CA ASP A 77 -11.66 1.84 12.28
C ASP A 77 -10.64 2.97 12.47
N PHE A 78 -9.40 2.78 12.01
CA PHE A 78 -8.30 3.70 12.30
C PHE A 78 -7.97 4.70 11.20
N THR A 79 -8.58 4.59 10.02
CA THR A 79 -8.26 5.46 8.88
C THR A 79 -8.57 6.93 9.17
N GLN A 80 -9.77 7.21 9.68
CA GLN A 80 -10.18 8.57 10.03
C GLN A 80 -9.39 9.15 11.22
N PRO A 81 -9.23 8.43 12.36
CA PRO A 81 -8.37 8.89 13.45
C PRO A 81 -6.92 9.16 13.00
N ALA A 82 -6.35 8.30 12.15
CA ALA A 82 -4.96 8.41 11.74
C ALA A 82 -4.65 9.63 10.88
N LYS A 83 -5.61 10.08 10.07
CA LYS A 83 -5.38 11.14 9.07
C LYS A 83 -4.79 12.42 9.66
N SER A 84 -5.34 12.92 10.77
CA SER A 84 -4.84 14.16 11.39
C SER A 84 -3.43 14.00 11.96
N TYR A 85 -3.12 12.83 12.55
CA TYR A 85 -1.79 12.53 13.09
C TYR A 85 -0.75 12.36 11.98
N ILE A 86 -1.10 11.67 10.89
CA ILE A 86 -0.23 11.47 9.71
C ILE A 86 0.09 12.83 9.07
N THR A 87 -0.93 13.66 8.82
CA THR A 87 -0.74 14.99 8.24
C THR A 87 0.19 15.85 9.12
N LYS A 88 -0.05 15.88 10.43
CA LYS A 88 0.80 16.61 11.38
C LYS A 88 2.24 16.08 11.37
N LEU A 89 2.43 14.77 11.44
CA LEU A 89 3.74 14.14 11.40
C LEU A 89 4.51 14.49 10.13
N ALA A 90 3.84 14.45 8.97
CA ALA A 90 4.46 14.77 7.69
C ALA A 90 4.90 16.24 7.61
N PHE A 91 4.09 17.17 8.11
CA PHE A 91 4.48 18.58 8.19
C PHE A 91 5.64 18.81 9.17
N GLU A 92 5.63 18.15 10.35
CA GLU A 92 6.69 18.29 11.34
C GLU A 92 8.04 17.75 10.87
N THR A 93 8.01 16.69 10.05
CA THR A 93 9.22 16.00 9.57
C THR A 93 9.65 16.47 8.17
N ASN A 94 8.76 17.14 7.44
CA ASN A 94 8.88 17.40 6.01
C ASN A 94 9.14 16.13 5.17
N GLN A 95 8.64 14.98 5.64
CA GLN A 95 8.80 13.68 4.97
C GLN A 95 7.46 13.07 4.56
N THR A 96 7.52 12.12 3.64
CA THR A 96 6.33 11.35 3.25
C THR A 96 6.00 10.31 4.32
N ILE A 97 4.73 10.28 4.71
CA ILE A 97 4.17 9.29 5.65
C ILE A 97 3.15 8.42 4.92
N HIS A 98 3.24 7.10 5.11
CA HIS A 98 2.31 6.12 4.57
C HIS A 98 1.51 5.47 5.69
N LEU A 99 0.25 5.17 5.38
CA LEU A 99 -0.60 4.28 6.16
C LEU A 99 -0.84 3.01 5.35
N VAL A 100 -0.56 1.86 5.95
CA VAL A 100 -0.70 0.57 5.28
C VAL A 100 -1.46 -0.43 6.13
N ILE A 101 -2.07 -1.39 5.45
CA ILE A 101 -2.64 -2.60 6.05
C ILE A 101 -1.99 -3.84 5.46
N ARG A 102 -2.13 -4.98 6.14
CA ARG A 102 -1.82 -6.28 5.56
C ARG A 102 -2.95 -6.71 4.61
N ASP A 103 -2.57 -7.19 3.44
CA ASP A 103 -3.45 -7.78 2.44
C ASP A 103 -2.79 -9.08 1.93
N GLY A 104 -3.19 -10.21 2.52
CA GLY A 104 -2.54 -11.50 2.29
C GLY A 104 -1.08 -11.52 2.76
N SER A 105 -0.16 -11.73 1.81
CA SER A 105 1.30 -11.77 2.00
C SER A 105 2.00 -10.44 1.69
N GLN A 106 1.23 -9.37 1.45
CA GLN A 106 1.71 -8.05 1.06
C GLN A 106 1.17 -6.97 1.99
N ILE A 107 1.81 -5.80 2.00
CA ILE A 107 1.17 -4.58 2.49
C ILE A 107 0.36 -3.93 1.36
N LEU A 108 -0.71 -3.23 1.71
CA LEU A 108 -1.49 -2.36 0.83
C LEU A 108 -1.40 -0.92 1.33
N TYR A 109 -0.95 0.00 0.48
CA TYR A 109 -0.97 1.44 0.78
C TYR A 109 -2.41 1.96 0.73
N ILE A 110 -2.95 2.39 1.87
CA ILE A 110 -4.34 2.86 1.97
C ILE A 110 -4.45 4.37 2.17
N ASP A 111 -3.41 5.01 2.70
CA ASP A 111 -3.30 6.47 2.73
C ASP A 111 -1.83 6.89 2.61
N LYS A 112 -1.61 8.12 2.15
CA LYS A 112 -0.29 8.71 1.96
C LYS A 112 -0.41 10.22 2.11
N PHE A 113 0.48 10.81 2.91
CA PHE A 113 0.68 12.25 2.94
C PHE A 113 2.12 12.58 2.55
N SER A 114 2.28 13.46 1.56
CA SER A 114 3.56 13.99 1.11
C SER A 114 3.50 15.51 1.12
N PRO A 115 4.38 16.20 1.87
CA PRO A 115 4.53 17.64 1.78
C PRO A 115 4.91 18.07 0.35
N GLU A 116 4.47 19.25 -0.09
CA GLU A 116 4.71 19.75 -1.48
C GLU A 116 6.19 19.81 -1.85
N ASN A 117 7.07 20.04 -0.87
CA ASN A 117 8.51 20.14 -1.04
C ASN A 117 9.25 18.80 -0.80
N SER A 118 8.55 17.69 -0.58
CA SER A 118 9.22 16.40 -0.42
C SER A 118 9.83 16.01 -1.77
N SER A 119 11.16 15.97 -1.83
CA SER A 119 11.96 15.79 -3.06
C SER A 119 11.81 14.42 -3.73
N ASN A 120 10.98 13.53 -3.18
CA ASN A 120 10.84 12.15 -3.63
C ASN A 120 9.52 11.96 -4.37
N ASN A 121 9.59 11.91 -5.70
CA ASN A 121 8.52 11.34 -6.53
C ASN A 121 8.45 9.83 -6.29
N MET A 122 7.85 9.42 -5.17
CA MET A 122 7.73 8.00 -4.80
C MET A 122 6.70 7.29 -5.68
N GLU A 123 7.13 6.84 -6.86
CA GLU A 123 6.30 6.05 -7.79
C GLU A 123 5.93 4.67 -7.23
N TRP A 124 6.75 4.16 -6.30
CA TRP A 124 6.63 2.83 -5.72
C TRP A 124 5.58 2.71 -4.60
N SER A 125 5.04 3.84 -4.12
CA SER A 125 4.19 3.90 -2.92
C SER A 125 2.80 4.52 -3.18
N LYS A 126 2.19 4.29 -4.35
CA LYS A 126 0.87 4.85 -4.69
C LYS A 126 -0.23 4.19 -3.86
N ILE A 127 -1.25 4.96 -3.47
CA ILE A 127 -2.45 4.43 -2.81
C ILE A 127 -3.09 3.34 -3.70
N GLY A 128 -3.46 2.21 -3.11
CA GLY A 128 -3.98 1.03 -3.79
C GLY A 128 -2.90 0.07 -4.31
N ARG A 129 -1.62 0.44 -4.27
CA ARG A 129 -0.51 -0.46 -4.65
C ARG A 129 -0.18 -1.41 -3.50
N ARG A 130 0.27 -2.62 -3.85
CA ARG A 130 0.83 -3.59 -2.91
C ARG A 130 2.35 -3.59 -2.93
N ALA A 131 2.97 -3.95 -1.81
CA ALA A 131 4.41 -4.18 -1.71
C ALA A 131 4.73 -5.39 -0.82
N PRO A 132 5.85 -6.09 -1.03
CA PRO A 132 6.22 -7.23 -0.20
C PRO A 132 6.50 -6.83 1.24
N MET A 133 6.07 -7.66 2.20
CA MET A 133 6.23 -7.33 3.61
C MET A 133 7.67 -7.47 4.10
N HIS A 134 8.46 -8.38 3.51
CA HIS A 134 9.80 -8.72 3.99
C HIS A 134 10.85 -7.62 3.78
N CYS A 135 10.68 -6.78 2.76
CA CYS A 135 11.65 -5.76 2.36
C CYS A 135 11.12 -4.32 2.53
N THR A 136 10.00 -4.13 3.22
CA THR A 136 9.45 -2.80 3.52
C THR A 136 9.47 -2.57 5.02
N SER A 137 9.73 -1.34 5.47
CA SER A 137 9.68 -1.02 6.90
C SER A 137 8.30 -1.32 7.49
N ALA A 138 7.22 -0.80 6.89
CA ALA A 138 5.87 -1.05 7.37
C ALA A 138 5.48 -2.54 7.36
N GLY A 139 5.93 -3.30 6.35
CA GLY A 139 5.73 -4.75 6.31
C GLY A 139 6.43 -5.48 7.44
N LYS A 140 7.70 -5.17 7.69
CA LYS A 140 8.47 -5.72 8.81
C LYS A 140 7.88 -5.33 10.17
N ALA A 141 7.37 -4.10 10.30
CA ALA A 141 6.66 -3.64 11.49
C ALA A 141 5.40 -4.47 11.78
N ILE A 142 4.67 -4.93 10.76
CA ILE A 142 3.52 -5.84 10.93
C ILE A 142 4.00 -7.28 11.22
N LEU A 143 4.95 -7.79 10.45
CA LEU A 143 5.45 -9.16 10.58
C LEU A 143 6.01 -9.47 11.97
N ALA A 144 6.65 -8.50 12.62
CA ALA A 144 7.26 -8.67 13.94
C ALA A 144 6.26 -9.08 15.06
N TYR A 145 4.96 -8.90 14.81
CA TYR A 145 3.89 -9.26 15.75
C TYR A 145 3.01 -10.42 15.25
N CYS A 146 3.34 -11.00 14.09
CA CYS A 146 2.70 -12.23 13.62
C CYS A 146 3.26 -13.46 14.37
N SER A 147 2.52 -14.56 14.34
CA SER A 147 3.04 -15.85 14.79
C SER A 147 4.14 -16.35 13.83
N GLU A 148 5.04 -17.21 14.31
CA GLU A 148 6.06 -17.80 13.43
C GLU A 148 5.43 -18.59 12.27
N GLU A 149 4.31 -19.29 12.52
CA GLU A 149 3.54 -19.99 11.49
C GLU A 149 3.03 -19.02 10.41
N ASP A 150 2.45 -17.89 10.82
CA ASP A 150 1.99 -16.86 9.88
C ASP A 150 3.13 -16.28 9.05
N ILE A 151 4.29 -16.01 9.69
CA ILE A 151 5.47 -15.49 8.97
C ILE A 151 5.94 -16.50 7.92
N ASN A 152 6.01 -17.79 8.27
CA ASN A 152 6.37 -18.85 7.34
C ASN A 152 5.37 -18.96 6.18
N ASN A 153 4.06 -18.88 6.47
CA ASN A 153 3.01 -18.90 5.45
C ASN A 153 3.11 -17.71 4.50
N ILE A 154 3.28 -16.49 5.03
CA ILE A 154 3.48 -15.27 4.24
C ILE A 154 4.75 -15.39 3.39
N TRP A 155 5.85 -15.85 3.99
CA TRP A 155 7.11 -16.03 3.31
C TRP A 155 6.96 -16.98 2.13
N ASN A 156 6.35 -18.15 2.33
CA ASN A 156 6.14 -19.15 1.28
C ASN A 156 5.28 -18.64 0.12
N GLN A 157 4.30 -17.77 0.39
CA GLN A 157 3.45 -17.14 -0.62
C GLN A 157 4.06 -15.89 -1.28
N THR A 158 5.17 -15.38 -0.75
CA THR A 158 5.83 -14.19 -1.29
C THR A 158 6.86 -14.59 -2.34
N GLU A 159 6.89 -13.86 -3.46
CA GLU A 159 7.98 -13.94 -4.43
C GLU A 159 9.22 -13.22 -3.87
N LYS A 160 10.37 -13.91 -3.83
CA LYS A 160 11.61 -13.39 -3.24
C LYS A 160 12.41 -12.61 -4.27
N ILE A 161 11.79 -11.57 -4.82
CA ILE A 161 12.43 -10.68 -5.78
C ILE A 161 13.50 -9.88 -5.04
N LYS A 162 14.72 -9.91 -5.56
CA LYS A 162 15.83 -9.07 -5.09
C LYS A 162 15.75 -7.69 -5.77
N TYR A 163 15.00 -6.76 -5.17
CA TYR A 163 14.81 -5.40 -5.71
C TYR A 163 16.11 -4.58 -5.71
N THR A 164 16.97 -4.81 -4.73
CA THR A 164 18.26 -4.14 -4.56
C THR A 164 19.32 -5.12 -4.04
N ALA A 165 20.56 -4.66 -3.91
CA ALA A 165 21.62 -5.46 -3.28
C ALA A 165 21.33 -5.81 -1.80
N ARG A 166 20.47 -5.02 -1.12
CA ARG A 166 20.18 -5.13 0.33
C ARG A 166 18.88 -5.87 0.64
N THR A 167 18.06 -6.19 -0.36
CA THR A 167 16.80 -6.91 -0.15
C THR A 167 17.02 -8.21 0.61
N ILE A 168 16.32 -8.37 1.74
CA ILE A 168 16.36 -9.61 2.54
C ILE A 168 15.61 -10.72 1.80
N VAL A 169 16.33 -11.68 1.23
CA VAL A 169 15.76 -12.84 0.51
C VAL A 169 16.00 -14.18 1.22
N ASN A 170 16.42 -14.12 2.49
CA ASN A 170 16.62 -15.28 3.36
C ASN A 170 15.72 -15.16 4.59
N LEU A 171 15.02 -16.25 4.93
CA LEU A 171 14.04 -16.26 6.02
C LEU A 171 14.69 -16.10 7.39
N ASP A 172 15.81 -16.75 7.66
CA ASP A 172 16.49 -16.66 8.96
C ASP A 172 16.96 -15.22 9.22
N VAL A 173 17.50 -14.57 8.20
CA VAL A 173 17.88 -13.14 8.25
C VAL A 173 16.66 -12.25 8.51
N LEU A 174 15.52 -12.55 7.87
CA LEU A 174 14.28 -11.84 8.15
C LEU A 174 13.85 -12.05 9.60
N MET A 175 13.83 -13.29 10.10
CA MET A 175 13.41 -13.62 11.47
C MET A 175 14.27 -12.89 12.50
N ASP A 176 15.59 -12.84 12.32
CA ASP A 176 16.48 -12.09 13.20
C ASP A 176 16.23 -10.58 13.14
N ASN A 177 15.94 -10.04 11.95
CA ASN A 177 15.51 -8.66 11.82
C ASN A 177 14.21 -8.39 12.58
N LEU A 178 13.20 -9.27 12.45
CA LEU A 178 11.91 -9.14 13.12
C LEU A 178 12.01 -9.20 14.64
N LYS A 179 12.94 -9.99 15.21
CA LYS A 179 13.24 -9.97 16.65
C LYS A 179 13.69 -8.58 17.12
N LEU A 180 14.53 -7.91 16.34
CA LEU A 180 14.97 -6.53 16.62
C LEU A 180 13.81 -5.55 16.49
N VAL A 181 12.96 -5.70 15.47
CA VAL A 181 11.76 -4.87 15.29
C VAL A 181 10.84 -4.98 16.50
N LYS A 182 10.58 -6.22 16.96
CA LYS A 182 9.73 -6.47 18.14
C LYS A 182 10.34 -5.88 19.42
N LYS A 183 11.65 -6.05 19.62
CA LYS A 183 12.38 -5.49 20.78
C LYS A 183 12.33 -3.96 20.81
N ASN A 184 12.50 -3.30 19.66
CA ASN A 184 12.61 -1.85 19.58
C ASN A 184 11.25 -1.14 19.46
N GLY A 185 10.23 -1.87 19.00
CA GLY A 185 8.89 -1.34 18.69
C GLY A 185 8.81 -0.61 17.35
N TYR A 186 9.85 -0.69 16.51
CA TYR A 186 9.89 -0.09 15.18
C TYR A 186 10.87 -0.84 14.28
N SER A 187 10.62 -0.79 12.98
CA SER A 187 11.50 -1.33 11.94
C SER A 187 12.32 -0.23 11.29
N VAL A 188 13.53 -0.56 10.86
CA VAL A 188 14.29 0.28 9.92
C VAL A 188 14.63 -0.57 8.70
N GLU A 189 14.50 0.03 7.54
CA GLU A 189 14.75 -0.57 6.24
C GLU A 189 15.65 0.39 5.45
N TYR A 190 16.75 -0.12 4.92
CA TYR A 190 17.75 0.68 4.20
C TYR A 190 17.92 0.17 2.79
N GLU A 191 17.31 0.86 1.83
CA GLU A 191 17.40 0.55 0.40
C GLU A 191 17.14 -0.92 0.07
N GLU A 192 16.25 -1.61 0.77
CA GLU A 192 15.86 -2.99 0.53
C GLU A 192 14.77 -3.09 -0.55
N TYR A 193 13.90 -2.09 -0.65
CA TYR A 193 12.83 -2.03 -1.67
C TYR A 193 13.08 -0.96 -2.74
N GLU A 194 13.56 0.22 -2.36
CA GLU A 194 13.82 1.35 -3.26
C GLU A 194 15.16 2.00 -2.91
N LEU A 195 16.03 2.23 -3.90
CA LEU A 195 17.33 2.87 -3.72
C LEU A 195 17.19 4.36 -3.35
N GLY A 196 18.16 4.89 -2.62
CA GLY A 196 18.21 6.31 -2.23
C GLY A 196 17.39 6.68 -1.00
N LEU A 197 16.71 5.70 -0.38
CA LEU A 197 15.84 5.90 0.78
C LEU A 197 16.20 4.98 1.93
N TYR A 198 15.94 5.46 3.14
CA TYR A 198 15.68 4.58 4.26
C TYR A 198 14.30 4.88 4.83
N CYS A 199 13.65 3.84 5.33
CA CYS A 199 12.31 3.94 5.87
C CYS A 199 12.27 3.46 7.31
N ILE A 200 11.50 4.15 8.14
CA ILE A 200 11.19 3.70 9.50
C ILE A 200 9.72 3.32 9.54
N GLY A 201 9.38 2.19 10.17
CA GLY A 201 8.02 1.65 10.24
C GLY A 201 7.59 1.39 11.68
N CYS A 202 6.33 1.62 12.00
CA CYS A 202 5.76 1.36 13.33
C CYS A 202 4.39 0.68 13.20
N PRO A 203 4.11 -0.37 13.98
CA PRO A 203 2.80 -1.03 13.98
C PRO A 203 1.71 -0.11 14.54
N ILE A 204 0.47 -0.35 14.17
CA ILE A 204 -0.72 0.24 14.79
C ILE A 204 -1.51 -0.91 15.41
N PHE A 205 -1.83 -0.78 16.70
CA PHE A 205 -2.58 -1.80 17.44
C PHE A 205 -4.03 -1.38 17.67
N ASN A 206 -4.93 -2.36 17.62
CA ASN A 206 -6.33 -2.19 18.01
C ASN A 206 -6.55 -2.46 19.52
N SER A 207 -7.79 -2.33 19.99
CA SER A 207 -8.19 -2.62 21.38
C SER A 207 -7.97 -4.06 21.84
N LYS A 208 -7.75 -5.00 20.91
CA LYS A 208 -7.42 -6.40 21.21
C LYS A 208 -5.92 -6.68 21.25
N SER A 209 -5.10 -5.63 21.18
CA SER A 209 -3.63 -5.74 21.09
C SER A 209 -3.14 -6.44 19.82
N GLU A 210 -3.95 -6.45 18.76
CA GLU A 210 -3.59 -7.00 17.46
C GLU A 210 -3.10 -5.88 16.54
N VAL A 211 -2.09 -6.17 15.71
CA VAL A 211 -1.63 -5.22 14.69
C VAL A 211 -2.65 -5.13 13.56
N CYS A 212 -3.33 -4.00 13.44
CA CYS A 212 -4.33 -3.75 12.39
C CYS A 212 -3.76 -3.00 11.18
N GLY A 213 -2.54 -2.46 11.28
CA GLY A 213 -1.84 -1.76 10.21
C GLY A 213 -0.48 -1.26 10.65
N ALA A 214 0.15 -0.42 9.82
CA ALA A 214 1.40 0.24 10.18
C ALA A 214 1.52 1.62 9.54
N LEU A 215 2.34 2.46 10.17
CA LEU A 215 2.88 3.68 9.59
C LEU A 215 4.27 3.42 9.03
N SER A 216 4.65 4.15 7.98
CA SER A 216 6.05 4.35 7.65
C SER A 216 6.36 5.80 7.30
N ILE A 217 7.58 6.24 7.61
CA ILE A 217 8.19 7.48 7.16
C ILE A 217 9.30 7.14 6.16
N SER A 218 9.31 7.79 5.01
CA SER A 218 10.32 7.60 3.97
C SER A 218 11.25 8.79 3.91
N ILE A 219 12.55 8.53 4.05
CA ILE A 219 13.56 9.56 4.28
C ILE A 219 14.68 9.39 3.23
N PRO A 220 15.06 10.46 2.49
CA PRO A 220 16.22 10.42 1.61
C PRO A 220 17.51 10.09 2.37
N LEU A 221 18.40 9.30 1.77
CA LEU A 221 19.74 9.07 2.33
C LEU A 221 20.62 10.33 2.38
N SER A 222 20.23 11.41 1.69
CA SER A 222 20.89 12.71 1.83
C SER A 222 20.59 13.40 3.17
N GLU A 223 19.57 12.94 3.90
CA GLU A 223 19.25 13.43 5.23
C GLU A 223 20.32 12.97 6.24
N LYS A 224 20.64 13.80 7.23
CA LYS A 224 21.74 13.51 8.16
C LYS A 224 21.40 12.32 9.07
N GLU A 225 22.28 11.33 9.20
CA GLU A 225 22.03 10.15 10.06
C GLU A 225 21.70 10.54 11.52
N GLN A 226 22.24 11.67 12.02
CA GLN A 226 21.94 12.17 13.37
C GLN A 226 20.46 12.51 13.59
N THR A 227 19.67 12.75 12.54
CA THR A 227 18.22 13.02 12.64
C THR A 227 17.38 11.75 12.70
N LYS A 228 17.98 10.57 12.53
CA LYS A 228 17.26 9.29 12.59
C LYS A 228 16.52 9.09 13.91
N THR A 229 17.15 9.41 15.04
CA THR A 229 16.52 9.30 16.37
C THR A 229 15.29 10.19 16.46
N PHE A 230 15.37 11.42 15.94
CA PHE A 230 14.22 12.33 15.86
C PHE A 230 13.07 11.72 15.04
N PHE A 231 13.35 11.13 13.88
CA PHE A 231 12.29 10.50 13.08
C PHE A 231 11.69 9.26 13.76
N VAL A 232 12.51 8.42 14.40
CA VAL A 232 12.05 7.26 15.17
C VAL A 232 11.11 7.70 16.29
N GLU A 233 11.49 8.69 17.08
CA GLU A 233 10.66 9.23 18.17
C GLU A 233 9.31 9.75 17.64
N LYS A 234 9.34 10.52 16.56
CA LYS A 234 8.14 11.13 15.97
C LYS A 234 7.16 10.11 15.40
N ILE A 235 7.64 9.11 14.66
CA ILE A 235 6.75 8.09 14.11
C ILE A 235 6.23 7.13 15.19
N LYS A 236 7.05 6.81 16.20
CA LYS A 236 6.59 6.01 17.36
C LYS A 236 5.49 6.72 18.13
N ASP A 237 5.68 8.00 18.46
CA ASP A 237 4.67 8.81 19.15
C ASP A 237 3.36 8.89 18.33
N CYS A 238 3.46 9.05 17.00
CA CYS A 238 2.30 9.02 16.11
C CYS A 238 1.57 7.66 16.15
N SER A 239 2.30 6.55 16.04
CA SER A 239 1.76 5.19 16.15
C SER A 239 1.07 4.95 17.50
N VAL A 240 1.68 5.39 18.61
CA VAL A 240 1.10 5.29 19.95
C VAL A 240 -0.21 6.07 20.05
N LYS A 241 -0.23 7.32 19.57
CA LYS A 241 -1.43 8.17 19.60
C LYS A 241 -2.58 7.56 18.80
N ILE A 242 -2.30 7.02 17.62
CA ILE A 242 -3.31 6.34 16.80
C ILE A 242 -3.82 5.10 17.51
N SER A 243 -2.93 4.21 17.96
CA SER A 243 -3.31 2.97 18.64
C SER A 243 -4.12 3.22 19.92
N LYS A 244 -3.77 4.26 20.70
CA LYS A 244 -4.58 4.70 21.87
C LYS A 244 -5.98 5.14 21.47
N LYS A 245 -6.15 5.80 20.32
CA LYS A 245 -7.49 6.13 19.79
C LYS A 245 -8.29 4.91 19.34
N LEU A 246 -7.63 3.78 19.10
CA LEU A 246 -8.26 2.50 18.83
C LEU A 246 -8.50 1.66 20.08
N GLY A 247 -8.22 2.21 21.27
CA GLY A 247 -8.41 1.54 22.54
C GLY A 247 -7.26 0.62 22.96
N TYR A 248 -6.07 0.74 22.37
CA TYR A 248 -4.90 0.00 22.82
C TYR A 248 -4.26 0.62 24.06
N GLU A 249 -3.96 -0.21 25.07
CA GLU A 249 -3.41 0.23 26.37
C GLU A 249 -2.00 -0.32 26.68
N GLY A 250 -1.42 -1.18 25.83
CA GLY A 250 -0.22 -1.97 26.14
C GLY A 250 1.13 -1.37 25.72
N TYR A 251 1.32 -0.05 25.75
CA TYR A 251 2.64 0.57 25.48
C TYR A 251 3.45 0.80 26.75
#